data_AF-A0A7S3YTF8-F1
#
_entry.id   AF-A0A7S3YTF8-F1
#
_cell.length_a   1.000
_cell.length_b   1.000
_cell.length_c   1.000
_cell.angle_alpha   90.00
_cell.angle_beta   90.00
_cell.angle_gamma   90.00
#
_symmetry.space_group_name_H-M   'P 1'
#
loop_
_entity.id
_entity.type
_entity.pdbx_description
1 polymer ?
#
loop_
_entity_poly.entity_id
_entity_poly.type
_entity_poly.pdbx_seq_one_letter_code
_entity_poly.pdbx_strand_id
1 'polypeptide(L)'
;TAKDYVAATWEGFIRPQFAETYDFSVESDSGIRMVINDVLIIDKWLDSAATFTGNYTFLNADMLYKFKLEWRDTTGVALCKMFWQSSSQAYGLVEQDYLHSEATNIFASPVRFVSS
;
A
#
# COMPACT_ATOMS: atom_id res chain seq x y z
N THR A 1 -31.32 9.54 -5.36
CA THR A 1 -30.25 8.64 -5.84
C THR A 1 -29.80 7.81 -4.66
N ALA A 2 -29.84 6.48 -4.74
CA ALA A 2 -29.32 5.63 -3.67
C ALA A 2 -27.81 5.87 -3.54
N LYS A 3 -27.31 5.98 -2.30
CA LYS A 3 -25.89 6.07 -2.03
C LYS A 3 -25.37 4.66 -1.84
N ASP A 4 -24.46 4.24 -2.71
CA ASP A 4 -23.74 2.99 -2.54
C ASP A 4 -22.46 3.31 -1.78
N TYR A 5 -22.40 2.87 -0.53
CA TYR A 5 -21.21 2.99 0.31
C TYR A 5 -20.38 1.73 0.15
N VAL A 6 -19.16 1.88 -0.36
CA VAL A 6 -18.21 0.77 -0.46
C VAL A 6 -16.99 1.12 0.38
N ALA A 7 -16.44 0.14 1.08
CA ALA A 7 -15.16 0.29 1.76
C ALA A 7 -14.35 -0.98 1.55
N ALA A 8 -13.04 -0.81 1.42
CA ALA A 8 -12.08 -1.89 1.34
C ALA A 8 -10.88 -1.59 2.23
N THR A 9 -10.28 -2.65 2.76
CA THR A 9 -9.04 -2.56 3.51
C THR A 9 -8.12 -3.67 3.00
N TRP A 10 -6.98 -3.27 2.45
CA TRP A 10 -5.91 -4.19 2.08
C TRP A 10 -4.85 -4.15 3.18
N GLU A 11 -4.59 -5.30 3.79
CA GLU A 11 -3.54 -5.49 4.77
C GLU A 11 -2.63 -6.63 4.33
N GLY A 12 -1.34 -6.48 4.60
CA GLY A 12 -0.33 -7.47 4.23
C GLY A 12 1.04 -6.84 4.26
N PHE A 13 1.83 -7.17 3.24
CA PHE A 13 3.21 -6.72 3.11
C PHE A 13 3.50 -6.24 1.70
N ILE A 14 4.30 -5.17 1.62
CA ILE A 14 4.90 -4.69 0.37
C ILE A 14 6.39 -5.04 0.36
N ARG A 15 6.90 -5.48 -0.80
CA ARG A 15 8.30 -5.86 -1.00
C ARG A 15 8.97 -4.97 -2.06
N PRO A 16 9.70 -3.91 -1.68
CA PRO A 16 10.44 -3.08 -2.64
C PRO A 16 11.64 -3.85 -3.20
N GLN A 17 11.96 -3.66 -4.47
CA GLN A 17 13.18 -4.26 -5.07
C GLN A 17 14.45 -3.47 -4.75
N PHE A 18 14.31 -2.21 -4.32
CA PHE A 18 15.44 -1.32 -4.07
C PHE A 18 15.32 -0.68 -2.69
N ALA A 19 16.46 -0.46 -2.03
CA ALA A 19 16.55 0.28 -0.78
C ALA A 19 16.59 1.79 -1.10
N GLU A 20 15.42 2.35 -1.41
CA GLU A 20 15.27 3.71 -1.91
C GLU A 20 14.05 4.40 -1.28
N THR A 21 13.94 5.70 -1.49
CA THR A 21 12.68 6.42 -1.26
C THR A 21 11.76 6.17 -2.43
N TYR A 22 10.58 5.63 -2.12
CA TYR A 22 9.51 5.40 -3.08
C TYR A 22 8.44 6.48 -2.94
N ASP A 23 8.03 7.03 -4.07
CA ASP A 23 6.86 7.88 -4.19
C ASP A 23 5.66 7.03 -4.57
N PHE A 24 4.62 7.07 -3.74
CA PHE A 24 3.35 6.41 -3.96
C PHE A 24 2.33 7.39 -4.52
N SER A 25 1.52 6.93 -5.47
CA SER A 25 0.37 7.66 -6.02
C SER A 25 -0.85 6.77 -6.00
N VAL A 26 -1.93 7.21 -5.37
CA VAL A 26 -3.21 6.48 -5.32
C VAL A 26 -4.28 7.28 -6.04
N GLU A 27 -4.76 6.77 -7.16
CA GLU A 27 -5.96 7.28 -7.83
C GLU A 27 -7.18 6.72 -7.10
N SER A 28 -7.99 7.60 -6.52
CA SER A 28 -9.17 7.22 -5.75
C SER A 28 -10.33 8.13 -6.06
N ASP A 29 -11.53 7.56 -6.22
CA ASP A 29 -12.78 8.30 -6.04
C ASP A 29 -13.14 8.19 -4.56
N SER A 30 -13.08 9.30 -3.84
CA SER A 30 -13.26 9.41 -2.37
C SER A 30 -12.02 9.01 -1.52
N GLY A 31 -12.24 8.63 -0.26
CA GLY A 31 -11.25 8.73 0.82
C GLY A 31 -10.24 7.58 0.85
N ILE A 32 -8.98 7.93 1.13
CA ILE A 32 -7.86 6.99 1.23
C ILE A 32 -7.00 7.24 2.47
N ARG A 33 -6.48 6.17 3.05
CA ARG A 33 -5.41 6.20 4.05
C ARG A 33 -4.40 5.10 3.79
N MET A 34 -3.11 5.42 3.79
CA MET A 34 -2.03 4.47 3.53
C MET A 34 -0.97 4.52 4.63
N VAL A 35 -0.58 3.34 5.11
CA VAL A 35 0.38 3.14 6.19
C VAL A 35 1.42 2.10 5.76
N ILE A 36 2.71 2.37 6.01
CA ILE A 36 3.81 1.41 5.84
C ILE A 36 4.61 1.35 7.15
N ASN A 37 4.78 0.16 7.73
CA ASN A 37 5.42 -0.07 9.03
C ASN A 37 4.96 0.94 10.10
N ASP A 38 3.64 1.09 10.22
CA ASP A 38 2.97 2.00 11.17
C ASP A 38 3.24 3.50 10.94
N VAL A 39 3.91 3.87 9.83
CA VAL A 39 4.06 5.26 9.37
C VAL A 39 2.95 5.62 8.41
N LEU A 40 2.16 6.61 8.78
CA LEU A 40 1.09 7.18 7.95
C LEU A 40 1.69 8.05 6.84
N ILE A 41 1.57 7.58 5.59
CA ILE A 41 2.15 8.27 4.42
C ILE A 41 1.10 8.99 3.56
N ILE A 42 -0.16 8.57 3.63
CA ILE A 42 -1.30 9.27 3.02
C ILE A 42 -2.45 9.26 4.03
N ASP A 43 -3.03 10.43 4.33
CA ASP A 43 -4.24 10.57 5.15
C ASP A 43 -5.18 11.59 4.51
N LYS A 44 -6.06 11.10 3.63
CA LYS A 44 -6.94 11.94 2.82
C LYS A 44 -8.34 11.36 2.80
N TRP A 45 -9.15 11.77 3.77
CA TRP A 45 -10.53 11.29 3.94
C TRP A 45 -11.56 12.19 3.24
N LEU A 46 -11.29 12.56 1.98
CA LEU A 46 -12.11 13.48 1.19
C LEU A 46 -13.16 12.73 0.35
N ASP A 47 -14.23 13.44 -0.05
CA ASP A 47 -15.32 12.95 -0.91
C ASP A 47 -15.17 13.57 -2.31
N SER A 48 -14.10 13.17 -3.01
CA SER A 48 -13.74 13.69 -4.34
C SER A 48 -12.76 12.77 -5.06
N ALA A 49 -12.91 12.61 -6.37
CA ALA A 49 -11.91 11.99 -7.23
C ALA A 49 -10.60 12.80 -7.27
N ALA A 50 -9.49 12.15 -6.89
CA ALA A 50 -8.16 12.76 -6.90
C ALA A 50 -7.05 11.69 -6.97
N THR A 51 -5.84 12.14 -7.28
CA THR A 51 -4.62 11.38 -7.05
C THR A 51 -3.99 11.85 -5.75
N PHE A 52 -3.82 10.94 -4.80
CA PHE A 52 -3.19 11.21 -3.51
C PHE A 52 -1.77 10.67 -3.49
N THR A 53 -0.82 11.47 -3.03
CA THR A 53 0.60 11.09 -3.01
C THR A 53 1.17 11.06 -1.61
N GLY A 54 2.19 10.23 -1.42
CA GLY A 54 2.97 10.09 -0.20
C GLY A 54 4.28 9.38 -0.51
N ASN A 55 5.27 9.47 0.38
CA ASN A 55 6.55 8.80 0.17
C ASN A 55 6.93 7.92 1.36
N TYR A 56 7.73 6.89 1.12
CA TYR A 56 8.33 6.08 2.17
C TYR A 56 9.76 5.65 1.79
N THR A 57 10.69 5.72 2.72
CA THR A 57 12.07 5.26 2.52
C THR A 57 12.22 3.83 3.00
N PHE A 58 12.46 2.90 2.08
CA PHE A 58 12.78 1.53 2.41
C PHE A 58 14.28 1.40 2.66
N LEU A 59 14.65 0.83 3.80
CA LEU A 59 16.06 0.71 4.21
C LEU A 59 16.75 -0.53 3.63
N ASN A 60 15.96 -1.53 3.25
CA ASN A 60 16.41 -2.82 2.73
C ASN A 60 15.57 -3.19 1.51
N ALA A 61 16.26 -3.55 0.42
CA ALA A 61 15.67 -4.20 -0.75
C ALA A 61 15.19 -5.62 -0.43
N ASP A 62 14.19 -6.08 -1.17
CA ASP A 62 13.60 -7.43 -1.14
C ASP A 62 13.08 -7.89 0.24
N MET A 63 12.93 -6.96 1.19
CA MET A 63 12.37 -7.22 2.52
C MET A 63 10.88 -6.90 2.57
N LEU A 64 10.11 -7.65 3.38
CA LEU A 64 8.70 -7.39 3.59
C LEU A 64 8.49 -6.25 4.60
N TYR A 65 7.73 -5.24 4.21
CA TYR A 65 7.28 -4.14 5.07
C TYR A 65 5.77 -4.23 5.24
N LYS A 66 5.28 -4.13 6.48
CA LYS A 66 3.85 -4.17 6.75
C LYS A 66 3.17 -3.01 6.03
N PHE A 67 2.08 -3.29 5.36
CA PHE A 67 1.34 -2.32 4.58
C PHE A 67 -0.15 -2.39 4.93
N LYS A 68 -0.78 -1.22 4.96
CA LYS A 68 -2.23 -1.08 5.07
C LYS A 68 -2.72 0.05 4.18
N LEU A 69 -3.76 -0.23 3.39
CA LEU A 69 -4.50 0.77 2.61
C LEU A 69 -5.99 0.65 2.93
N GLU A 70 -6.54 1.72 3.49
CA GLU A 70 -7.97 1.87 3.75
C GLU A 70 -8.55 2.79 2.69
N TRP A 71 -9.62 2.33 2.06
CA TRP A 71 -10.34 3.06 1.03
C TRP A 71 -11.83 3.02 1.28
N ARG A 72 -12.52 4.10 0.94
CA ARG A 72 -13.98 4.14 0.90
C ARG A 72 -14.46 4.94 -0.29
N ASP A 73 -15.58 4.54 -0.84
CA ASP A 73 -16.39 5.31 -1.77
C ASP A 73 -17.76 5.62 -1.17
N THR A 74 -18.23 6.83 -1.45
CA THR A 74 -19.44 7.42 -0.87
C THR A 74 -20.56 7.52 -1.89
N THR A 75 -20.24 7.74 -3.17
CA THR A 75 -21.19 7.79 -4.30
C THR A 75 -20.45 7.68 -5.63
N GLY A 76 -21.09 7.09 -6.65
CA GLY A 76 -20.59 7.18 -8.01
C GLY A 76 -19.77 5.97 -8.44
N VAL A 77 -18.62 6.19 -9.08
CA VAL A 77 -17.80 5.11 -9.64
C VAL A 77 -16.65 4.81 -8.68
N ALA A 78 -16.77 3.70 -7.97
CA ALA A 78 -15.70 3.12 -7.16
C ALA A 78 -14.40 2.90 -7.96
N LEU A 79 -13.36 3.67 -7.64
CA LEU A 79 -12.01 3.55 -8.21
C LEU A 79 -10.96 3.59 -7.10
N CYS A 80 -10.02 2.63 -7.11
CA CYS A 80 -8.81 2.67 -6.30
C CYS A 80 -7.66 1.98 -7.05
N LYS A 81 -6.63 2.73 -7.43
CA LYS A 81 -5.40 2.20 -8.07
C LYS A 81 -4.17 2.78 -7.40
N MET A 82 -3.18 1.93 -7.09
CA MET A 82 -1.95 2.32 -6.44
C MET A 82 -0.76 2.15 -7.38
N PHE A 83 0.02 3.21 -7.52
CA PHE A 83 1.24 3.29 -8.32
C PHE A 83 2.41 3.66 -7.43
N TRP A 84 3.61 3.35 -7.89
CA TRP A 84 4.85 3.71 -7.22
C TRP A 84 6.00 3.98 -8.20
N GLN A 85 7.02 4.71 -7.75
CA GLN A 85 8.29 4.91 -8.43
C GLN A 85 9.40 5.20 -7.43
N SER A 86 10.66 5.03 -7.84
CA SER A 86 11.87 5.42 -7.11
C SER A 86 12.98 5.76 -8.10
N SER A 87 14.23 5.92 -7.67
CA SER A 87 15.33 6.17 -8.61
C SER A 87 15.59 5.00 -9.56
N SER A 88 15.38 3.77 -9.10
CA SER A 88 15.56 2.55 -9.89
C SER A 88 14.24 1.86 -10.26
N GLN A 89 13.15 2.15 -9.56
CA GLN A 89 11.80 1.68 -9.90
C GLN A 89 11.13 2.66 -10.86
N ALA A 90 10.86 2.23 -12.09
CA ALA A 90 10.03 3.00 -13.02
C ALA A 90 8.59 3.15 -12.49
N TYR A 91 7.96 4.29 -12.81
CA TYR A 91 6.56 4.52 -12.50
C TYR A 91 5.67 3.41 -13.09
N GLY A 92 4.89 2.78 -12.22
CA GLY A 92 4.01 1.70 -12.62
C GLY A 92 3.01 1.33 -11.52
N LEU A 93 2.03 0.51 -11.90
CA LEU A 93 1.11 -0.08 -10.95
C LEU A 93 1.91 -0.92 -9.93
N VAL A 94 1.50 -0.88 -8.67
CA VAL A 94 2.05 -1.84 -7.70
C VAL A 94 1.46 -3.21 -8.00
N GLU A 95 2.22 -4.03 -8.72
CA GLU A 95 1.81 -5.36 -9.15
C GLU A 95 1.66 -6.32 -7.97
N GLN A 96 0.82 -7.35 -8.15
CA GLN A 96 0.56 -8.37 -7.12
C GLN A 96 1.84 -9.06 -6.65
N ASP A 97 2.86 -9.19 -7.50
CA ASP A 97 4.15 -9.81 -7.17
C ASP A 97 4.93 -9.08 -6.05
N TYR A 98 4.53 -7.83 -5.75
CA TYR A 98 5.09 -7.01 -4.67
C TYR A 98 4.17 -6.94 -3.44
N LEU A 99 2.96 -7.52 -3.51
CA LEU A 99 1.95 -7.50 -2.45
C LEU A 99 1.68 -8.90 -1.92
N HIS A 100 1.92 -9.10 -0.63
CA HIS A 100 1.79 -10.42 0.01
C HIS A 100 0.79 -10.36 1.16
N SER A 101 -0.24 -11.24 1.13
CA SER A 101 -1.25 -11.35 2.20
C SER A 101 -0.71 -12.04 3.46
N GLU A 102 0.37 -12.81 3.31
CA GLU A 102 1.05 -13.51 4.40
C GLU A 102 2.55 -13.25 4.32
N ALA A 103 3.20 -13.03 5.47
CA ALA A 103 4.64 -13.23 5.60
C ALA A 103 4.86 -14.73 5.86
N THR A 104 4.68 -15.57 4.84
CA THR A 104 5.03 -16.98 5.00
C THR A 104 6.53 -17.04 5.25
N ASN A 105 6.94 -17.41 6.47
CA ASN A 105 8.32 -17.70 6.78
C ASN A 105 8.83 -18.72 5.75
N ILE A 106 9.89 -18.38 5.01
CA ILE A 106 10.60 -19.35 4.18
C ILE A 106 11.02 -20.51 5.10
N PHE A 107 10.52 -21.70 4.82
CA PHE A 107 10.67 -22.94 5.60
C PHE A 107 12.13 -23.49 5.63
N ALA A 108 13.12 -22.62 5.40
CA ALA A 108 14.54 -22.92 5.48
C ALA A 108 15.36 -21.81 6.15
N SER A 109 14.72 -20.81 6.78
CA SER A 109 15.45 -19.88 7.64
C SER A 109 15.85 -20.60 8.95
N PRO A 110 17.14 -20.60 9.35
CA PRO A 110 17.58 -21.21 10.60
C PRO A 110 17.08 -20.46 11.85
N VAL A 111 16.36 -19.34 11.69
CA VAL A 111 15.88 -18.51 12.78
C VAL A 111 14.47 -18.93 13.17
N ARG A 112 14.34 -19.60 14.31
CA ARG A 112 13.05 -19.80 14.99
C ARG A 112 12.73 -18.60 15.86
N PHE A 113 11.66 -17.87 15.56
CA PHE A 113 11.02 -17.02 16.55
C PHE A 113 10.14 -17.90 17.43
N VAL A 114 10.51 -18.04 18.70
CA VAL A 114 9.66 -18.67 19.72
C VAL A 114 8.86 -17.53 20.35
N SER A 115 7.54 -17.51 20.14
CA SER A 115 6.66 -16.62 20.90
C SER A 115 6.48 -17.20 22.31
N SER A 116 6.75 -16.37 23.33
CA SER A 116 6.44 -16.62 24.74
C SER A 116 4.96 -16.49 25.03
#